data_AF-A0A1V5IGL8-F1
#
_entry.id   AF-A0A1V5IGL8-F1
#
_cell.length_a   1.000
_cell.length_b   1.000
_cell.length_c   1.000
_cell.angle_alpha   90.00
_cell.angle_beta   90.00
_cell.angle_gamma   90.00
#
_symmetry.space_group_name_H-M   'P 1'
#
loop_
_entity.id
_entity.type
_entity.pdbx_description
1 polymer ?
#
loop_
_entity_poly.entity_id
_entity_poly.type
_entity_poly.pdbx_seq_one_letter_code
_entity_poly.pdbx_strand_id
1 'polypeptide(L)'
;MIIDESREPRLQIDEAEPFRIDGARVIRDIERSTLTDIRRHGAPFELPVGARVTLWAGPNVIFVGKAVDEHHVLDLLSTESDDDLAGDEII
;
A
#
# COMPACT_ATOMS: atom_id res chain seq x y z
N MET A 1 6.73 3.26 -9.03
CA MET A 1 6.03 4.55 -8.88
C MET A 1 6.51 5.24 -7.63
N ILE A 2 6.89 6.53 -7.73
CA ILE A 2 7.29 7.36 -6.58
C ILE A 2 6.10 8.26 -6.24
N ILE A 3 5.80 8.40 -4.95
CA ILE A 3 4.79 9.29 -4.39
C ILE A 3 5.52 10.27 -3.48
N ASP A 4 5.42 11.55 -3.79
CA ASP A 4 6.04 12.65 -3.04
C ASP A 4 4.99 13.62 -2.49
N GLU A 5 5.43 14.62 -1.73
CA GLU A 5 4.59 15.60 -1.04
C GLU A 5 3.59 16.32 -1.96
N SER A 6 3.90 16.47 -3.26
CA SER A 6 2.99 17.14 -4.22
C SER A 6 1.69 16.38 -4.42
N ARG A 7 1.67 15.08 -4.09
CA ARG A 7 0.49 14.21 -4.18
C ARG A 7 -0.29 14.13 -2.88
N GLU A 8 0.07 14.93 -1.88
CA GLU A 8 -0.55 14.95 -0.55
C GLU A 8 -0.68 13.53 0.06
N PRO A 9 0.44 12.78 0.16
CA PRO A 9 0.35 11.38 0.55
C PRO A 9 -0.03 11.24 2.02
N ARG A 10 -0.93 10.30 2.28
CA ARG A 10 -1.34 9.92 3.63
C ARG A 10 -1.27 8.41 3.80
N LEU A 11 -0.83 7.99 4.98
CA LEU A 11 -0.79 6.60 5.37
C LEU A 11 -1.85 6.35 6.44
N GLN A 12 -2.58 5.25 6.29
CA GLN A 12 -3.46 4.73 7.32
C GLN A 12 -2.96 3.35 7.73
N ILE A 13 -2.92 3.12 9.04
CA ILE A 13 -2.53 1.85 9.65
C ILE A 13 -3.76 1.29 10.37
N ASP A 14 -4.16 0.08 9.99
CA ASP A 14 -5.39 -0.56 10.42
C ASP A 14 -6.61 0.38 10.29
N GLU A 15 -7.38 0.54 11.37
CA GLU A 15 -8.57 1.39 11.44
C GLU A 15 -8.26 2.80 11.98
N ALA A 16 -6.98 3.17 12.13
CA ALA A 16 -6.59 4.48 12.61
C ALA A 16 -6.86 5.59 11.59
N GLU A 17 -6.87 6.85 12.04
CA GLU A 17 -7.00 7.99 11.14
C GLU A 17 -5.79 8.09 10.19
N PRO A 18 -6.00 8.39 8.90
CA PRO A 18 -4.90 8.63 7.97
C PRO A 18 -4.05 9.84 8.38
N PHE A 19 -2.73 9.68 8.39
CA PHE A 19 -1.78 10.73 8.70
C PHE A 19 -0.87 11.04 7.51
N ARG A 20 -0.40 12.30 7.43
CA ARG A 20 0.49 12.74 6.34
C ARG A 20 1.86 12.09 6.44
N ILE A 21 2.40 11.70 5.29
CA ILE A 21 3.79 11.28 5.11
C ILE A 21 4.47 12.21 4.10
N ASP A 22 5.81 12.19 4.04
CA ASP A 22 6.55 13.00 3.07
C ASP A 22 6.55 12.31 1.70
N GLY A 23 6.62 10.98 1.69
CA GLY A 23 6.63 10.20 0.47
C GLY A 23 6.75 8.71 0.71
N ALA A 24 6.55 7.96 -0.36
CA ALA A 24 6.72 6.52 -0.39
C ALA A 24 7.00 6.03 -1.82
N ARG A 25 7.49 4.80 -1.95
CA ARG A 25 7.74 4.15 -3.23
C ARG A 25 6.91 2.88 -3.37
N VAL A 26 6.13 2.79 -4.44
CA VAL A 26 5.45 1.56 -4.85
C VAL A 26 6.28 0.90 -5.95
N ILE A 27 6.85 -0.27 -5.66
CA ILE A 27 7.53 -1.12 -6.64
C ILE A 27 6.50 -2.13 -7.13
N ARG A 28 6.33 -2.24 -8.45
CA ARG A 28 5.48 -3.25 -9.07
C ARG A 28 6.38 -4.25 -9.79
N ASP A 29 6.28 -5.50 -9.41
CA ASP A 29 6.83 -6.64 -10.14
C ASP A 29 5.69 -7.35 -10.90
N ILE A 30 6.01 -8.38 -11.67
CA ILE A 30 5.06 -9.17 -12.46
C ILE A 30 4.03 -9.86 -11.54
N GLU A 31 4.46 -10.33 -10.37
CA GLU A 31 3.62 -11.13 -9.47
C GLU A 31 2.96 -10.31 -8.35
N ARG A 32 3.57 -9.19 -7.95
CA ARG A 32 3.15 -8.47 -6.73
C ARG A 32 3.62 -7.02 -6.72
N SER A 33 2.88 -6.20 -5.97
CA SER A 33 3.29 -4.83 -5.66
C SER A 33 3.79 -4.74 -4.22
N THR A 34 4.85 -3.95 -3.99
CA THR A 34 5.44 -3.69 -2.68
C THR A 34 5.51 -2.19 -2.43
N LEU A 35 5.09 -1.74 -1.26
CA LEU A 35 5.29 -0.38 -0.78
C LEU A 35 6.50 -0.35 0.16
N THR A 36 7.40 0.60 -0.07
CA THR A 36 8.68 0.77 0.64
C THR A 36 9.10 2.24 0.68
N ASP A 37 10.23 2.55 1.32
CA ASP A 37 10.81 3.89 1.45
C ASP A 37 9.78 4.92 1.95
N ILE A 38 8.95 4.51 2.91
CA ILE A 38 7.97 5.37 3.56
C ILE A 38 8.74 6.35 4.45
N ARG A 39 8.53 7.64 4.23
CA ARG A 39 9.22 8.70 4.99
C ARG A 39 8.22 9.63 5.65
N ARG A 40 8.56 10.05 6.86
CA ARG A 40 7.78 11.01 7.63
C ARG A 40 8.73 11.92 8.39
N HIS A 41 8.52 13.24 8.30
CA HIS A 41 9.37 14.24 8.94
C HIS A 41 10.87 14.10 8.57
N GLY A 42 11.16 13.70 7.34
CA GLY A 42 12.50 13.51 6.80
C GLY A 42 13.19 12.19 7.19
N ALA A 43 12.53 11.33 7.97
CA ALA A 43 13.08 10.06 8.44
C ALA A 43 12.29 8.84 7.91
N PRO A 44 12.92 7.65 7.81
CA PRO A 44 12.19 6.41 7.58
C PRO A 44 11.10 6.21 8.63
N PHE A 45 9.93 5.76 8.20
CA PHE A 45 8.81 5.45 9.08
C PHE A 45 8.68 3.93 9.24
N GLU A 46 8.76 3.47 10.48
CA GLU A 46 8.63 2.05 10.83
C GLU A 46 7.16 1.64 10.98
N LEU A 47 6.83 0.51 10.38
CA LEU A 47 5.49 -0.06 10.36
C LEU A 47 5.34 -1.12 11.46
N PRO A 48 4.16 -1.20 12.10
CA PRO A 48 3.82 -2.36 12.90
C PRO A 48 3.69 -3.59 12.01
N VAL A 49 4.55 -4.60 12.21
CA VAL A 49 4.51 -5.85 11.44
C VAL A 49 3.15 -6.52 11.58
N GLY A 50 2.55 -6.90 10.46
CA GLY A 50 1.24 -7.53 10.38
C GLY A 50 0.06 -6.56 10.23
N ALA A 51 0.27 -5.25 10.40
CA ALA A 51 -0.79 -4.26 10.25
C ALA A 51 -1.24 -4.11 8.79
N ARG A 52 -2.52 -3.80 8.60
CA ARG A 52 -3.05 -3.38 7.29
C ARG A 52 -2.61 -1.95 7.03
N VAL A 53 -2.10 -1.70 5.84
CA VAL A 53 -1.61 -0.37 5.45
C VAL A 53 -2.34 0.09 4.19
N THR A 54 -2.91 1.28 4.26
CA THR A 54 -3.56 1.94 3.11
C THR A 54 -2.79 3.21 2.78
N LEU A 55 -2.32 3.31 1.54
CA LEU A 55 -1.69 4.53 1.02
C LEU A 55 -2.69 5.33 0.19
N TRP A 56 -2.78 6.60 0.51
CA TRP A 56 -3.61 7.59 -0.16
C TRP A 56 -2.74 8.61 -0.90
N ALA A 57 -3.23 9.09 -2.04
CA ALA A 57 -2.70 10.26 -2.76
C ALA A 57 -3.86 11.22 -3.05
N GLY A 58 -3.90 12.34 -2.34
CA GLY A 58 -5.09 13.18 -2.28
C GLY A 58 -6.31 12.37 -1.83
N PRO A 59 -7.46 12.45 -2.52
CA PRO A 59 -8.68 11.73 -2.13
C PRO A 59 -8.66 10.23 -2.49
N ASN A 60 -7.65 9.75 -3.23
CA ASN A 60 -7.67 8.41 -3.82
C ASN A 60 -6.83 7.42 -3.02
N VAL A 61 -7.34 6.20 -2.84
CA VAL A 61 -6.54 5.04 -2.41
C VAL A 61 -5.72 4.56 -3.59
N ILE A 62 -4.41 4.39 -3.41
CA ILE A 62 -3.50 3.95 -4.48
C ILE A 62 -2.76 2.66 -4.17
N PHE A 63 -2.80 2.20 -2.92
CA PHE A 63 -2.21 0.93 -2.48
C PHE A 63 -2.88 0.46 -1.19
N VAL A 64 -3.12 -0.85 -1.09
CA VAL A 64 -3.61 -1.51 0.12
C VAL A 64 -2.80 -2.78 0.33
N GLY A 65 -2.18 -2.93 1.49
CA GLY A 65 -1.33 -4.07 1.76
C GLY A 65 -1.24 -4.45 3.23
N LYS A 66 -0.38 -5.43 3.53
CA LYS A 66 -0.01 -5.85 4.88
C LYS A 66 1.49 -5.65 5.10
N ALA A 67 1.85 -5.02 6.22
CA ALA A 67 3.24 -4.88 6.63
C ALA A 67 3.83 -6.26 6.91
N VAL A 68 4.85 -6.67 6.15
CA VAL A 68 5.54 -7.96 6.35
C VAL A 68 6.80 -7.81 7.17
N ASP A 69 7.35 -6.60 7.21
CA ASP A 69 8.38 -6.15 8.12
C ASP A 69 8.18 -4.65 8.41
N GLU A 70 9.12 -4.04 9.13
CA GLU A 70 9.04 -2.64 9.58
C GLU A 70 9.11 -1.63 8.42
N HIS A 71 9.52 -2.03 7.22
CA HIS A 71 9.78 -1.13 6.09
C HIS A 71 9.07 -1.52 4.79
N HIS A 72 8.48 -2.72 4.74
CA HIS A 72 7.84 -3.26 3.55
C HIS A 72 6.40 -3.66 3.81
N VAL A 73 5.53 -3.24 2.88
CA VAL A 73 4.13 -3.67 2.82
C VAL A 73 3.92 -4.41 1.51
N LEU A 74 3.43 -5.64 1.59
CA LEU A 74 3.02 -6.41 0.42
C LEU A 74 1.55 -6.13 0.12
N ASP A 75 1.26 -5.89 -1.15
CA ASP A 75 -0.09 -5.65 -1.64
C ASP A 75 -1.01 -6.84 -1.32
N LEU A 76 -2.22 -6.53 -0.83
CA LEU A 76 -3.24 -7.54 -0.52
C LEU A 76 -4.12 -7.87 -1.73
N LEU A 77 -4.28 -6.92 -2.67
CA LEU A 77 -5.11 -7.07 -3.87
C LEU A 77 -4.57 -8.11 -4.86
N SER A 78 -3.28 -8.45 -4.76
CA SER A 78 -2.65 -9.55 -5.51
C SER A 78 -3.03 -10.95 -4.97
N THR A 79 -3.74 -11.02 -3.84
CA THR A 79 -4.27 -12.28 -3.27
C THR A 79 -5.76 -12.47 -3.55
N GLU A 80 -6.46 -11.44 -4.05
CA GLU A 80 -7.90 -11.48 -4.38
C GLU A 80 -8.16 -11.60 -5.88
N SER A 81 -7.12 -11.80 -6.71
CA SER A 81 -7.27 -11.99 -8.17
C SER A 81 -7.26 -13.46 -8.62
N ASP A 82 -7.17 -14.43 -7.70
CA ASP A 82 -7.18 -15.87 -8.03
C ASP A 82 -8.47 -16.59 -7.59
N ASP A 83 -9.48 -15.85 -7.09
CA ASP A 83 -10.78 -16.42 -6.65
C ASP A 83 -11.99 -15.96 -7.51
N ASP A 84 -11.73 -15.36 -8.69
CA ASP A 84 -12.76 -15.01 -9.69
C ASP A 84 -12.54 -15.70 -11.05
N LEU A 85 -12.11 -16.98 -11.01
CA LEU A 85 -12.13 -17.88 -12.17
C LEU A 85 -12.82 -19.22 -11.83
N ALA A 86 -13.96 -19.17 -11.13
CA ALA A 86 -14.97 -20.22 -11.27
C ALA A 86 -15.92 -19.79 -12.39
N GLY A 87 -15.73 -20.37 -13.57
CA GLY A 87 -16.48 -20.03 -14.77
C GLY A 87 -17.98 -20.27 -14.63
N ASP A 88 -18.73 -19.48 -15.39
CA ASP A 88 -19.99 -19.95 -15.96
C ASP A 88 -20.02 -19.53 -17.43
N GLU A 89 -19.79 -20.52 -18.29
CA GLU A 89 -20.11 -20.47 -19.70
C GLU A 89 -21.60 -20.13 -19.86
N ILE A 90 -21.91 -19.00 -20.50
CA ILE A 90 -23.22 -18.83 -21.11
C ILE A 90 -23.12 -19.36 -22.55
N ILE A 91 -23.56 -20.61 -22.74
CA ILE A 91 -24.02 -21.10 -24.05
C ILE A 91 -25.55 -21.05 -24.06
#